data_AF-A0A328BMB8-F1
#
_entry.id   AF-A0A328BMB8-F1
#
_cell.length_a   1.000
_cell.length_b   1.000
_cell.length_c   1.000
_cell.angle_alpha   90.00
_cell.angle_beta   90.00
_cell.angle_gamma   90.00
#
_symmetry.space_group_name_H-M   'P 1'
#
loop_
_entity.id
_entity.type
_entity.pdbx_description
1 polymer ?
#
loop_
_entity_poly.entity_id
_entity_poly.type
_entity_poly.pdbx_seq_one_letter_code
_entity_poly.pdbx_strand_id
1 'polypeptide(L)' 'MDATSRPTDHIGDWPLAGQVYPVEYRTNARTGLPQVHVLGFYAERPYGAFATRRFEPLAEVWLN' A
#
# COMPACT_ATOMS: atom_id res chain seq x y z
N MET A 1 -10.27 -8.86 -3.63
CA MET A 1 -9.75 -7.62 -2.99
C MET A 1 -10.91 -6.69 -2.75
N ASP A 2 -11.04 -6.15 -1.54
CA ASP A 2 -12.12 -5.20 -1.22
C ASP A 2 -11.59 -3.76 -1.21
N ALA A 3 -11.85 -3.04 -2.31
CA ALA A 3 -11.51 -1.62 -2.42
C ALA A 3 -12.30 -0.76 -1.41
N THR A 4 -13.41 -1.26 -0.87
CA THR A 4 -14.34 -0.50 -0.03
C THR A 4 -13.96 -0.47 1.45
N SER A 5 -12.96 -1.27 1.87
CA SER A 5 -12.53 -1.35 3.28
C SER A 5 -11.67 -0.14 3.73
N ARG A 6 -11.93 1.06 3.21
CA ARG A 6 -11.29 2.31 3.61
C ARG A 6 -11.77 2.69 5.01
N PRO A 7 -10.87 2.91 5.99
CA PRO A 7 -11.27 3.44 7.30
C PRO A 7 -12.00 4.78 7.15
N THR A 8 -13.03 5.01 7.95
CA THR A 8 -13.88 6.22 7.85
C THR A 8 -13.09 7.51 8.10
N ASP A 9 -12.02 7.44 8.89
CA ASP A 9 -11.11 8.51 9.25
C ASP A 9 -9.86 8.58 8.34
N HIS A 10 -9.80 7.79 7.26
CA HIS A 10 -8.68 7.82 6.33
C HIS A 10 -8.66 9.10 5.48
N ILE A 11 -7.59 9.89 5.62
CA ILE A 11 -7.33 11.07 4.80
C ILE A 11 -6.19 10.78 3.81
N GLY A 12 -6.42 11.13 2.55
CA GLY A 12 -5.49 10.92 1.44
C GLY A 12 -5.92 9.84 0.45
N ASP A 13 -4.96 9.36 -0.32
CA ASP A 13 -5.11 8.41 -1.41
C ASP A 13 -5.45 7.02 -0.89
N TRP A 14 -6.22 6.29 -1.69
CA TRP A 14 -6.64 4.93 -1.38
C TRP A 14 -6.64 4.09 -2.67
N PRO A 15 -6.04 2.89 -2.68
CA PRO A 15 -5.91 2.11 -3.89
C PRO A 15 -7.27 1.58 -4.35
N LEU A 16 -7.53 1.68 -5.65
CA LEU A 16 -8.73 1.20 -6.31
C LEU A 16 -8.50 -0.20 -6.87
N ALA A 17 -9.54 -1.04 -6.88
CA ALA A 17 -9.46 -2.35 -7.49
C ALA A 17 -9.26 -2.26 -9.01
N GLY A 18 -8.44 -3.16 -9.57
CA GLY A 18 -8.15 -3.24 -11.00
C GLY A 18 -7.12 -2.23 -11.51
N GLN A 19 -6.55 -1.40 -10.65
CA GLN A 19 -5.46 -0.50 -10.99
C GLN A 19 -4.10 -1.11 -10.63
N VAL A 20 -3.08 -0.76 -11.42
CA VAL A 20 -1.69 -1.17 -11.19
C VAL A 20 -0.92 0.01 -10.63
N TYR A 21 -0.16 -0.23 -9.56
CA TYR A 21 0.59 0.80 -8.85
C TYR A 21 2.06 0.41 -8.72
N PRO A 22 3.00 1.36 -8.88
CA PRO A 22 4.36 1.16 -8.41
C PRO A 22 4.37 1.14 -6.88
N VAL A 23 5.07 0.15 -6.31
CA VAL A 23 5.11 -0.05 -4.86
C VAL A 23 6.51 -0.31 -4.35
N GLU A 24 6.72 -0.01 -3.07
CA GLU A 24 7.89 -0.43 -2.31
C GLU A 24 7.42 -1.31 -1.15
N TYR A 25 8.11 -2.44 -0.95
CA TYR A 25 7.92 -3.28 0.23
C TYR A 25 8.83 -2.76 1.35
N ARG A 26 8.24 -2.44 2.50
CA ARG A 26 8.98 -2.04 3.70
C ARG A 26 8.61 -2.91 4.88
N THR A 27 9.57 -3.11 5.78
CA THR A 27 9.33 -3.83 7.03
C THR A 27 8.63 -2.92 8.03
N ASN A 28 7.50 -3.36 8.56
CA ASN A 28 6.83 -2.66 9.65
C ASN A 28 7.69 -2.69 10.92
N ALA A 29 8.10 -1.53 11.42
CA ALA A 29 9.01 -1.42 12.57
C ALA A 29 8.48 -2.05 13.86
N ARG A 30 7.15 -2.15 14.04
CA ARG A 30 6.52 -2.70 15.25
C ARG A 30 6.33 -4.22 15.18
N THR A 31 6.00 -4.74 14.01
CA THR A 31 5.60 -6.16 13.84
C THR A 31 6.63 -7.01 13.10
N GLY A 32 7.61 -6.38 12.42
CA GLY A 32 8.58 -7.06 11.58
C GLY A 32 8.01 -7.61 10.26
N LEU A 33 6.71 -7.44 10.02
CA LEU A 33 6.04 -7.96 8.83
C LEU A 33 6.16 -6.99 7.65
N PRO A 34 6.22 -7.49 6.41
CA PRO A 34 6.24 -6.65 5.23
C PRO A 34 4.93 -5.88 5.06
N GLN A 35 5.04 -4.65 4.59
CA GLN A 35 3.96 -3.76 4.22
C GLN A 35 4.23 -3.12 2.87
N VAL A 36 3.16 -2.76 2.19
CA VAL A 36 3.19 -2.16 0.86
C VAL A 36 3.03 -0.65 0.99
N HIS A 37 3.97 0.10 0.42
CA HIS A 37 3.87 1.54 0.23
C HIS A 37 3.66 1.82 -1.25
N VAL A 38 2.54 2.44 -1.60
CA VAL A 38 2.31 2.88 -2.98
C VAL A 38 3.12 4.14 -3.22
N LEU A 39 3.97 4.12 -4.24
CA LEU A 39 4.80 5.28 -4.56
C LEU A 39 3.93 6.42 -5.10
N GLY A 40 4.16 7.63 -4.60
CA GLY A 40 3.40 8.83 -4.97
C GLY A 40 2.09 9.03 -4.22
N PHE A 41 1.64 8.07 -3.40
CA PHE A 41 0.46 8.26 -2.56
C PHE A 41 0.76 9.17 -1.37
N TYR A 42 -0.17 10.08 -1.10
CA TYR A 42 -0.26 10.82 0.16
C TYR A 42 -1.30 10.18 1.07
N ALA A 43 -0.96 9.96 2.34
CA ALA A 43 -1.94 9.63 3.38
C ALA A 43 -1.49 10.21 4.71
N GLU A 44 -2.45 10.72 5.50
CA GLU A 44 -2.15 11.12 6.86
C GLU A 44 -1.82 9.91 7.74
N ARG A 45 -0.99 10.12 8.77
CA ARG A 45 -0.72 9.06 9.74
C ARG A 45 -2.04 8.63 10.40
N PRO A 46 -2.24 7.33 10.64
CA PRO A 46 -1.27 6.23 10.50
C PRO A 46 -1.30 5.47 9.16
N TYR A 47 -2.02 5.95 8.13
CA TYR A 47 -2.47 5.13 7.00
C TYR A 47 -1.54 5.07 5.77
N GLY A 48 -0.27 5.42 5.92
CA GLY A 48 0.70 5.45 4.82
C GLY A 48 1.21 4.10 4.32
N ALA A 49 0.66 2.97 4.81
CA ALA A 49 1.09 1.63 4.45
C ALA A 49 -0.09 0.64 4.43
N PHE A 50 0.01 -0.36 3.55
CA PHE A 50 -1.04 -1.36 3.35
C PHE A 50 -0.54 -2.78 3.62
N ALA A 51 -1.46 -3.68 3.96
CA ALA A 51 -1.14 -5.11 4.09
C ALA A 51 -0.83 -5.72 2.71
N THR A 52 0.18 -6.58 2.62
CA THR A 52 0.60 -7.25 1.38
C THR A 52 -0.53 -8.00 0.68
N ARG A 53 -1.41 -8.68 1.44
CA ARG A 53 -2.59 -9.40 0.92
C ARG A 53 -3.59 -8.55 0.12
N ARG A 54 -3.46 -7.22 0.12
CA ARG A 54 -4.31 -6.30 -0.65
C ARG A 54 -3.84 -6.20 -2.11
N PHE A 55 -2.62 -6.61 -2.40
CA PHE A 55 -2.01 -6.50 -3.72
C PHE A 55 -1.59 -7.86 -4.23
N GLU A 56 -1.55 -7.99 -5.54
CA GLU A 56 -0.97 -9.14 -6.24
C GLU A 56 0.29 -8.65 -6.96
N PRO A 57 1.45 -9.28 -6.77
CA PRO A 57 2.67 -8.90 -7.48
C PRO A 57 2.52 -9.20 -8.97
N LEU A 58 2.74 -8.21 -9.83
CA LEU A 58 2.68 -8.38 -11.30
C LEU A 58 4.07 -8.46 -11.94
N ALA A 59 5.01 -7.65 -11.45
CA ALA A 59 6.39 -7.62 -11.93
C ALA A 59 7.30 -7.04 -10.83
N GLU A 60 8.57 -7.40 -10.87
CA GLU A 60 9.62 -6.81 -10.04
C GLU A 60 10.49 -5.92 -10.92
N VAL A 61 10.74 -4.69 -10.46
CA VAL A 61 11.52 -3.69 -11.18
C VAL A 61 12.69 -3.26 -10.31
N TRP A 62 13.89 -3.24 -10.90
CA TRP A 62 15.11 -2.78 -10.26
C TRP A 62 15.44 -1.37 -10.77
N LEU A 63 15.59 -0.43 -9.85
CA LEU A 63 16.09 0.91 -10.14
C LEU A 63 17.62 0.89 -9.92
N ASN A 64 18.37 1.27 -10.96
CA ASN A 64 19.84 1.27 -10.96
C ASN A 64 20.42 2.30 -10.00
#